data_AF-A0A257V6X1-F1
#
_entry.id   AF-A0A257V6X1-F1
#
_cell.length_a   1.000
_cell.length_b   1.000
_cell.length_c   1.000
_cell.angle_alpha   90.00
_cell.angle_beta   90.00
_cell.angle_gamma   90.00
#
_symmetry.space_group_name_H-M   'P 1'
#
loop_
_entity.id
_entity.type
_entity.pdbx_description
1 polymer ?
#
loop_
_entity_poly.entity_id
_entity_poly.type
_entity_poly.pdbx_seq_one_letter_code
_entity_poly.pdbx_strand_id
1 'polypeptide(L)'
;MPHRNPLRATLVLAAAVYLTAAGWFFVLAPWSSFWAIRIVPAAPFWLMAWLDNPAVRGAISGFGIVHFGAAWSWLDSAAGNA
;
A
#
# COMPACT_ATOMS: atom_id res chain seq x y z
N MET A 1 9.16 32.89 -14.96
CA MET A 1 8.05 31.93 -14.77
C MET A 1 8.67 30.57 -14.48
N PRO A 2 8.49 29.99 -13.27
CA PRO A 2 9.08 28.69 -12.96
C PRO A 2 8.47 27.64 -13.90
N HIS A 3 9.33 26.89 -14.59
CA HIS A 3 8.91 25.86 -15.54
C HIS A 3 8.36 24.67 -14.74
N ARG A 4 7.03 24.60 -14.59
CA ARG A 4 6.37 23.41 -14.03
C ARG A 4 6.74 22.23 -14.92
N ASN A 5 7.49 21.28 -14.37
CA ASN A 5 7.86 20.06 -15.09
C ASN A 5 6.66 19.09 -15.04
N PRO A 6 5.86 18.97 -16.13
CA PRO A 6 4.64 18.18 -16.12
C PRO A 6 4.92 16.70 -15.89
N LEU A 7 6.07 16.20 -16.37
CA LEU A 7 6.49 14.82 -16.19
C LEU A 7 6.69 14.49 -14.71
N ARG A 8 7.31 15.40 -13.94
CA ARG A 8 7.45 15.21 -12.49
C ARG A 8 6.09 15.15 -11.79
N ALA A 9 5.16 16.03 -12.16
CA ALA A 9 3.82 16.04 -11.58
C ALA A 9 3.06 14.73 -11.88
N THR A 10 3.14 14.23 -13.12
CA THR A 10 2.55 12.95 -13.51
C THR A 10 3.15 11.79 -12.73
N LEU A 11 4.47 11.74 -12.57
CA LEU A 11 5.14 10.67 -11.82
C LEU A 11 4.75 10.67 -10.33
N VAL A 12 4.65 11.85 -9.70
CA VAL A 12 4.23 11.94 -8.30
C VAL A 12 2.78 11.50 -8.13
N LEU A 13 1.88 11.92 -9.01
CA LEU A 13 0.49 11.47 -8.98
C LEU A 13 0.37 9.97 -9.19
N ALA A 14 1.11 9.41 -10.15
CA ALA A 14 1.15 7.97 -10.39
C ALA A 14 1.65 7.20 -9.15
N ALA A 15 2.71 7.70 -8.50
CA ALA A 15 3.23 7.12 -7.26
C ALA A 15 2.20 7.18 -6.13
N ALA A 16 1.54 8.32 -5.93
CA ALA A 16 0.52 8.48 -4.89
C ALA A 16 -0.69 7.56 -5.11
N VAL A 17 -1.17 7.43 -6.36
CA VAL A 17 -2.24 6.50 -6.72
C VAL A 17 -1.83 5.06 -6.46
N TYR A 18 -0.63 4.67 -6.88
CA TYR A 18 -0.09 3.33 -6.62
C TYR A 18 -0.03 3.04 -5.11
N LEU A 19 0.57 3.95 -4.32
CA LEU A 19 0.70 3.78 -2.87
C LEU A 19 -0.67 3.67 -2.20
N THR A 20 -1.64 4.47 -2.63
CA THR A 20 -3.02 4.42 -2.12
C THR A 20 -3.69 3.07 -2.46
N ALA A 21 -3.57 2.61 -3.70
CA ALA A 21 -4.12 1.32 -4.14
C ALA A 21 -3.46 0.15 -3.40
N ALA A 22 -2.14 0.16 -3.25
CA ALA A 22 -1.39 -0.82 -2.48
C ALA A 22 -1.79 -0.79 -0.99
N GLY A 23 -1.95 0.41 -0.41
CA GLY A 23 -2.43 0.60 0.95
C GLY A 23 -3.78 -0.08 1.18
N TRP A 24 -4.75 0.20 0.31
CA TRP A 24 -6.06 -0.45 0.36
C TRP A 24 -5.98 -1.97 0.24
N PHE A 25 -5.14 -2.46 -0.67
CA PHE A 25 -4.91 -3.90 -0.81
C PHE A 25 -4.37 -4.51 0.50
N PHE A 26 -3.34 -3.94 1.11
CA PHE A 26 -2.77 -4.47 2.36
C PHE A 26 -3.71 -4.31 3.56
N VAL A 27 -4.56 -3.29 3.59
CA VAL A 27 -5.58 -3.15 4.64
C VAL A 27 -6.67 -4.19 4.46
N LEU A 28 -7.24 -4.36 3.27
CA LEU A 28 -8.44 -5.18 3.06
C LEU A 28 -8.14 -6.65 2.81
N ALA A 29 -7.07 -6.96 2.07
CA ALA A 29 -6.79 -8.32 1.65
C ALA A 29 -6.71 -9.28 2.85
N PRO A 30 -5.96 -9.03 3.93
CA PRO A 30 -5.82 -9.96 5.06
C PRO A 30 -7.12 -10.36 5.75
N TRP A 31 -8.18 -9.56 5.61
CA TRP A 31 -9.49 -9.79 6.25
C TRP A 31 -10.55 -10.28 5.25
N SER A 32 -10.18 -10.44 3.98
CA SER A 32 -11.09 -10.89 2.94
C SER A 32 -11.11 -12.42 2.82
N SER A 33 -12.22 -12.96 2.30
CA SER A 33 -12.30 -14.39 1.94
C SER A 33 -11.25 -14.78 0.89
N PHE A 34 -10.85 -13.85 0.02
CA PHE A 34 -9.78 -14.06 -0.95
C PHE A 34 -8.46 -14.46 -0.27
N TRP A 35 -8.12 -13.86 0.87
CA TRP A 35 -6.90 -14.19 1.60
C TRP A 35 -6.91 -15.61 2.14
N ALA A 36 -8.01 -16.00 2.80
CA ALA A 36 -8.15 -17.35 3.34
C ALA A 36 -8.20 -18.43 2.24
N ILE A 37 -8.80 -18.13 1.08
CA ILE A 37 -9.01 -19.11 0.01
C ILE A 37 -7.81 -19.19 -0.95
N ARG A 38 -7.09 -18.08 -1.17
CA ARG A 38 -6.06 -17.99 -2.22
C ARG A 38 -4.67 -17.69 -1.68
N ILE A 39 -4.53 -16.83 -0.68
CA ILE A 39 -3.21 -16.40 -0.20
C ILE A 39 -2.64 -17.38 0.82
N VAL A 40 -3.40 -17.70 1.88
CA VAL A 40 -2.96 -18.65 2.91
C VAL A 40 -2.63 -20.02 2.29
N PRO A 41 -3.47 -20.62 1.42
CA PRO A 41 -3.18 -21.95 0.87
C PRO A 41 -2.06 -21.97 -0.18
N ALA A 42 -1.77 -20.83 -0.81
CA ALA A 42 -0.66 -20.72 -1.77
C ALA A 42 0.70 -20.49 -1.09
N ALA A 43 0.72 -20.19 0.21
CA ALA A 43 1.95 -19.96 0.95
C ALA A 43 2.67 -21.29 1.26
N PRO A 44 4.01 -21.26 1.41
CA PRO A 44 4.76 -22.40 1.94
C PRO A 44 4.21 -22.84 3.31
N PHE A 45 4.28 -24.15 3.60
CA PHE A 45 3.67 -24.75 4.80
C PHE A 45 4.06 -24.05 6.12
N TRP A 46 5.32 -23.60 6.24
CA TRP A 46 5.85 -22.96 7.44
C TRP A 46 5.29 -21.54 7.65
N LEU A 47 4.81 -20.90 6.58
CA LEU A 47 4.30 -19.53 6.59
C LEU A 47 2.77 -19.49 6.78
N MET A 48 2.06 -20.59 6.48
CA MET A 48 0.60 -20.66 6.57
C MET A 48 0.08 -20.27 7.96
N ALA A 49 0.64 -20.84 9.02
CA ALA A 49 0.22 -20.55 10.40
C ALA A 49 0.44 -19.08 10.80
N TRP A 50 1.49 -18.45 10.26
CA TRP A 50 1.73 -17.03 10.46
C TRP A 50 0.71 -16.18 9.71
N LEU A 51 0.40 -16.48 8.44
CA LEU A 51 -0.57 -15.72 7.64
C LEU A 51 -2.01 -15.87 8.13
N ASP A 52 -2.31 -16.94 8.85
CA ASP A 52 -3.61 -17.15 9.48
C ASP A 52 -3.72 -16.47 10.86
N ASN A 53 -2.59 -16.08 11.47
CA ASN A 53 -2.56 -15.41 12.76
C ASN A 53 -3.14 -13.97 12.65
N PRO A 54 -4.15 -13.60 13.46
CA PRO A 54 -4.78 -12.28 13.39
C PRO A 54 -3.82 -11.12 13.72
N ALA A 55 -2.81 -11.33 14.57
CA ALA A 55 -1.80 -10.31 14.87
C ALA A 55 -0.93 -9.99 13.65
N VAL A 56 -0.56 -11.02 12.87
CA VAL A 56 0.22 -10.86 11.64
C VAL A 56 -0.61 -10.17 10.56
N ARG A 57 -1.89 -10.57 10.40
CA ARG A 57 -2.83 -9.88 9.52
C ARG A 57 -2.97 -8.41 9.89
N GLY A 58 -3.07 -8.11 11.19
CA GLY A 58 -3.06 -6.75 11.72
C GLY A 58 -1.78 -5.98 11.38
N ALA A 59 -0.61 -6.60 11.50
CA ALA A 59 0.66 -5.99 11.12
C ALA A 59 0.72 -5.67 9.61
N ILE A 60 0.23 -6.58 8.76
CA ILE A 60 0.12 -6.35 7.31
C ILE A 60 -0.83 -5.19 7.01
N SER A 61 -1.96 -5.10 7.70
CA SER A 61 -2.87 -3.95 7.56
C SER A 61 -2.25 -2.65 8.07
N GLY A 62 -1.47 -2.69 9.16
CA GLY A 62 -0.69 -1.55 9.65
C GLY A 62 0.33 -1.07 8.61
N PHE A 63 1.00 -1.98 7.91
CA PHE A 63 1.85 -1.66 6.76
C PHE A 63 1.06 -1.00 5.62
N GLY A 64 -0.18 -1.42 5.38
CA GLY A 64 -1.11 -0.74 4.48
C GLY A 64 -1.42 0.70 4.90
N ILE A 65 -1.56 0.97 6.20
CA ILE A 65 -1.77 2.34 6.71
C ILE A 65 -0.54 3.22 6.43
N VAL A 66 0.67 2.68 6.61
CA VAL A 66 1.92 3.40 6.29
C VAL A 66 1.97 3.83 4.82
N HIS A 67 1.39 3.05 3.90
CA HIS A 67 1.33 3.43 2.49
C HIS A 67 0.51 4.71 2.25
N PHE A 68 -0.58 4.92 3.00
CA PHE A 68 -1.34 6.17 2.88
C PHE A 68 -0.55 7.37 3.38
N GLY A 69 0.21 7.21 4.47
CA GLY A 69 1.14 8.23 4.95
C GLY A 69 2.24 8.55 3.93
N ALA A 70 2.77 7.52 3.25
CA ALA A 70 3.72 7.71 2.16
C ALA A 70 3.07 8.38 0.93
N ALA A 71 1.86 7.99 0.54
CA ALA A 71 1.14 8.64 -0.55
C ALA A 71 0.95 10.14 -0.27
N TRP A 72 0.59 10.47 0.97
CA TRP A 72 0.46 11.85 1.43
C TRP A 72 1.78 12.61 1.35
N SER A 73 2.90 12.06 1.85
CA SER A 73 4.19 12.74 1.83
C SER A 73 4.71 13.02 0.42
N TRP A 74 4.39 12.14 -0.55
CA TRP A 74 4.70 12.35 -1.96
C TRP A 74 3.90 13.51 -2.55
N LEU A 75 2.60 13.59 -2.24
CA LEU A 75 1.75 14.70 -2.69
C LEU A 75 2.19 16.04 -2.08
N ASP A 76 2.50 16.05 -0.78
CA ASP A 76 3.01 17.24 -0.08
C ASP A 76 4.35 17.71 -0.67
N SER A 77 5.24 16.76 -0.98
CA SER A 77 6.51 17.05 -1.68
C SER A 77 6.31 17.61 -3.10
N ALA A 78 5.22 17.28 -3.80
CA ALA A 78 4.90 17.94 -5.05
C ALA A 78 4.37 19.36 -4.84
N ALA A 79 3.54 19.58 -3.81
CA ALA A 79 2.92 20.86 -3.50
C ALA A 79 3.92 21.90 -2.97
N GLY A 80 4.86 21.51 -2.10
CA GLY A 80 5.90 22.40 -1.56
C GLY A 80 7.00 22.77 -2.57
N ASN A 81 7.07 22.10 -3.71
CA ASN A 81 8.01 22.36 -4.80
C ASN A 81 7.35 23.03 -6.03
N ALA A 82 6.08 23.42 -5.94
CA ALA A 82 5.27 23.99 -7.02
C ALA A 82 5.05 25.50 -6.87
#